data_AF-G2Y9Q5-F1
#
_entry.id   AF-G2Y9Q5-F1
#
_cell.length_a   1.000
_cell.length_b   1.000
_cell.length_c   1.000
_cell.angle_alpha   90.00
_cell.angle_beta   90.00
_cell.angle_gamma   90.00
#
_symmetry.space_group_name_H-M   'P 1'
#
loop_
_entity.id
_entity.type
_entity.pdbx_description
1 polymer ?
#
loop_
_entity_poly.entity_id
_entity_poly.type
_entity_poly.pdbx_seq_one_letter_code
_entity_poly.pdbx_strand_id
1 'polypeptide(L)'
;MGQIPSKISNGIGRGTNVTGCDGEVLRKSRPELEQFAQDRDANYFPHSLTIRRANAQLGYLSGRLFFRRPLTLNRLKVFKHRPTSLVGAVWKHINPDSQLSPLQKEAIVKWKVVDILNTPNHLRLVSTKTILEKYFHIFDDLFFGGTLTEYIILTTSLPGNTLPGCQGHASQESKAVYRRGRKDVIQCRFRPMSTITIFVGPEVEPLNGERLKKLFGILVHEMCHAFFHIYSCVGRCCNHGSLEQLGTQRHGVMFQELAFDIQLMAEKKDILGFNLNMGRYYSLLHELCDKPDWKGQIDVSRWGFDEGKLIRDIGFST
;
A
#
# COMPACT_ATOMS: atom_id res chain seq x y z
N MET A 1 31.35 -18.31 4.24
CA MET A 1 30.53 -18.19 5.48
C MET A 1 29.11 -17.91 5.04
N GLY A 2 28.23 -18.91 5.14
CA GLY A 2 26.84 -18.83 4.66
C GLY A 2 25.97 -17.98 5.59
N GLN A 3 25.21 -17.05 5.01
CA GLN A 3 24.18 -16.32 5.73
C GLN A 3 22.95 -17.21 5.90
N ILE A 4 22.52 -17.37 7.16
CA ILE A 4 21.30 -18.07 7.53
C ILE A 4 20.11 -17.17 7.18
N PRO A 5 19.10 -17.63 6.42
CA PRO A 5 17.92 -16.84 6.13
C PRO A 5 17.13 -16.56 7.42
N SER A 6 16.73 -15.30 7.60
CA SER A 6 15.96 -14.85 8.75
C SER A 6 14.62 -15.59 8.82
N LYS A 7 14.34 -16.18 9.98
CA LYS A 7 13.09 -16.87 10.31
C LYS A 7 11.87 -16.02 9.92
N ILE A 8 10.98 -16.60 9.12
CA ILE A 8 9.61 -16.12 8.91
C ILE A 8 8.93 -16.09 10.29
N SER A 9 8.45 -14.92 10.68
CA SER A 9 7.70 -14.74 11.91
C SER A 9 6.35 -15.44 11.75
N ASN A 10 6.20 -16.62 12.37
CA ASN A 10 4.89 -17.24 12.62
C ASN A 10 4.12 -16.34 13.60
N GLY A 11 3.42 -15.34 13.05
CA GLY A 11 2.46 -14.55 13.80
C GLY A 11 1.31 -15.46 14.21
N ILE A 12 1.30 -15.89 15.47
CA ILE A 12 0.17 -16.60 16.08
C ILE A 12 -1.08 -15.73 15.88
N GLY A 13 -1.98 -16.18 15.01
CA GLY A 13 -3.25 -15.53 14.72
C GLY A 13 -4.04 -15.31 16.01
N ARG A 14 -4.36 -14.04 16.30
CA ARG A 14 -5.31 -13.70 17.35
C ARG A 14 -6.68 -13.55 16.72
N GLY A 15 -7.69 -14.17 17.33
CA GLY A 15 -9.08 -14.04 16.92
C GLY A 15 -9.48 -12.57 16.77
N THR A 16 -9.95 -12.22 15.57
CA THR A 16 -10.46 -10.89 15.25
C THR A 16 -11.95 -10.88 15.56
N ASN A 17 -12.32 -10.47 16.78
CA ASN A 17 -13.71 -10.15 17.07
C ASN A 17 -14.01 -8.80 16.42
N VAL A 18 -14.66 -8.84 15.25
CA VAL A 18 -15.25 -7.66 14.61
C VAL A 18 -16.34 -7.15 15.56
N THR A 19 -16.18 -5.93 16.08
CA THR A 19 -17.22 -5.34 16.92
C THR A 19 -18.31 -4.76 16.04
N GLY A 20 -19.59 -4.94 16.42
CA GLY A 20 -20.75 -4.58 15.60
C GLY A 20 -20.86 -3.13 15.10
N CYS A 21 -19.98 -2.21 15.53
CA CYS A 21 -19.83 -0.88 14.95
C CYS A 21 -19.15 -0.86 13.56
N ASP A 22 -18.43 -1.92 13.17
CA ASP A 22 -17.60 -1.95 11.97
C ASP A 22 -18.39 -2.24 10.68
N GLY A 23 -19.50 -2.99 10.76
CA GLY A 23 -20.34 -3.33 9.61
C GLY A 23 -21.11 -2.15 9.00
N GLU A 24 -21.40 -1.11 9.78
CA GLU A 24 -22.10 0.09 9.27
C GLU A 24 -21.17 1.06 8.54
N VAL A 25 -19.88 1.12 8.90
CA VAL A 25 -18.90 2.02 8.24
C VAL A 25 -18.53 1.50 6.84
N LEU A 26 -18.51 0.19 6.68
CA LEU A 26 -18.16 -0.50 5.44
C LEU A 26 -19.30 -0.56 4.41
N ARG A 27 -20.53 -0.22 4.82
CA ARG A 27 -21.71 -0.08 3.95
C ARG A 27 -21.93 1.34 3.41
N LYS A 28 -21.09 2.29 3.81
CA LYS A 28 -21.26 3.70 3.45
C LYS A 28 -20.88 3.96 1.99
N SER A 29 -21.71 4.76 1.33
CA SER A 29 -21.52 5.24 -0.03
C SER A 29 -20.22 6.06 -0.17
N ARG A 30 -19.70 6.21 -1.39
CA ARG A 30 -18.48 7.01 -1.68
C ARG A 30 -18.54 8.44 -1.10
N PRO A 31 -19.65 9.19 -1.20
CA PRO A 31 -19.80 10.49 -0.54
C PRO A 31 -19.74 10.42 0.99
N GLU A 32 -20.20 9.34 1.61
CA GLU A 32 -20.20 9.18 3.06
C GLU A 32 -18.82 8.73 3.60
N LEU A 33 -18.00 8.06 2.80
CA LEU A 33 -16.59 7.80 3.10
C LEU A 33 -15.73 9.05 2.88
N GLU A 34 -16.02 9.82 1.83
CA GLU A 34 -15.44 11.15 1.61
C GLU A 34 -15.84 12.10 2.75
N GLN A 35 -17.10 12.10 3.17
CA GLN A 35 -17.59 12.83 4.33
C GLN A 35 -17.05 12.25 5.64
N PHE A 36 -16.89 10.94 5.80
CA PHE A 36 -16.24 10.34 6.97
C PHE A 36 -14.75 10.71 7.05
N ALA A 37 -14.05 10.73 5.91
CA ALA A 37 -12.68 11.19 5.79
C ALA A 37 -12.58 12.71 6.05
N GLN A 38 -13.53 13.52 5.56
CA GLN A 38 -13.59 14.98 5.75
C GLN A 38 -14.02 15.39 7.18
N ASP A 39 -15.08 14.80 7.72
CA ASP A 39 -15.64 15.06 9.05
C ASP A 39 -14.67 14.65 10.17
N ARG A 40 -13.82 13.63 9.93
CA ARG A 40 -12.72 13.28 10.84
C ARG A 40 -11.38 13.93 10.47
N ASP A 41 -11.19 14.43 9.25
CA ASP A 41 -10.02 15.28 8.88
C ASP A 41 -10.08 16.64 9.60
N ALA A 42 -11.27 17.16 9.93
CA ALA A 42 -11.42 18.36 10.76
C ALA A 42 -10.78 18.21 12.16
N ASN A 43 -10.58 16.97 12.62
CA ASN A 43 -9.95 16.59 13.87
C ASN A 43 -8.85 15.53 13.64
N TYR A 44 -8.09 15.62 12.55
CA TYR A 44 -6.99 14.69 12.29
C TYR A 44 -5.83 14.92 13.27
N PHE A 45 -5.37 13.86 13.93
CA PHE A 45 -4.19 13.89 14.79
C PHE A 45 -3.27 12.72 14.41
N PRO A 46 -2.02 12.97 13.96
CA PRO A 46 -1.05 11.90 13.88
C PRO A 46 -0.80 11.37 15.29
N HIS A 47 -0.64 10.05 15.41
CA HIS A 47 -0.24 9.47 16.69
C HIS A 47 1.20 9.88 16.95
N SER A 48 1.39 10.99 17.67
CA SER A 48 2.68 11.33 18.25
C SER A 48 3.18 10.11 19.00
N LEU A 49 4.45 9.73 18.81
CA LEU A 49 5.11 8.81 19.75
C LEU A 49 4.75 9.31 21.15
N THR A 50 4.01 8.52 21.92
CA THR A 50 3.85 8.75 23.35
C THR A 50 5.23 8.52 23.95
N ILE A 51 6.10 9.53 23.85
CA ILE A 51 7.35 9.57 24.60
C ILE A 51 6.86 9.55 26.04
N ARG A 52 7.17 8.49 26.80
CA ARG A 52 6.74 8.25 28.19
C ARG A 52 7.04 9.39 29.18
N ARG A 53 7.63 10.51 28.72
CA ARG A 53 7.97 11.71 29.48
C ARG A 53 7.51 13.03 28.85
N ALA A 54 6.85 13.01 27.68
CA ALA A 54 6.28 14.24 27.11
C ALA A 54 4.91 14.49 27.76
N ASN A 55 4.67 15.71 28.22
CA ASN A 55 3.38 16.11 28.78
C ASN A 55 2.27 15.83 27.75
N ALA A 56 1.33 14.95 28.10
CA ALA A 56 0.27 14.49 27.22
C ALA A 56 -0.58 15.67 26.69
N GLN A 57 -0.75 16.74 27.47
CA GLN A 57 -1.43 17.95 27.02
C GLN A 57 -0.65 18.72 25.93
N LEU A 58 0.68 18.78 25.99
CA LEU A 58 1.51 19.44 24.96
C LEU A 58 1.56 18.62 23.66
N GLY A 59 1.59 17.29 23.75
CA GLY A 59 1.43 16.39 22.59
C GLY A 59 0.04 16.53 21.94
N TYR A 60 -1.00 16.63 22.76
CA TYR A 60 -2.38 16.84 22.31
C TYR A 60 -2.59 18.23 21.68
N LEU A 61 -2.06 19.30 22.28
CA LEU A 61 -2.17 20.67 21.78
C LEU A 61 -1.35 20.91 20.50
N SER A 62 -0.14 20.35 20.39
CA SER A 62 0.62 20.38 19.14
C SER A 62 -0.09 19.61 18.03
N GLY A 63 -0.66 18.44 18.35
CA GLY A 63 -1.57 17.74 17.46
C GLY A 63 -2.73 18.63 16.96
N ARG A 64 -3.34 19.41 17.86
CA ARG A 64 -4.51 20.26 17.54
C ARG A 64 -4.16 21.47 16.69
N LEU A 65 -3.01 22.08 16.93
CA LEU A 65 -2.60 23.32 16.28
C LEU A 65 -1.98 23.05 14.89
N PHE A 66 -1.31 21.92 14.69
CA PHE A 66 -0.61 21.62 13.42
C PHE A 66 -1.45 20.83 12.39
N PHE A 67 -2.49 20.10 12.81
CA PHE A 67 -3.17 19.10 11.95
C PHE A 67 -4.66 19.37 11.62
N ARG A 68 -5.16 20.60 11.81
CA ARG A 68 -6.50 21.04 11.34
C ARG A 68 -6.69 21.10 9.80
N ARG A 69 -5.80 20.49 9.04
CA ARG A 69 -5.80 20.54 7.58
C ARG A 69 -5.75 19.10 7.06
N PRO A 70 -6.55 18.77 6.04
CA PRO A 70 -6.60 17.42 5.47
C PRO A 70 -5.20 16.87 5.16
N LEU A 71 -5.00 15.56 5.37
CA LEU A 71 -3.75 14.90 4.99
C LEU A 71 -3.62 14.88 3.47
N THR A 72 -2.43 15.24 2.97
CA THR A 72 -2.04 15.20 1.57
C THR A 72 -0.65 14.57 1.48
N LEU A 73 -0.27 14.02 0.32
CA LEU A 73 1.06 13.41 0.14
C LEU A 73 2.21 14.39 0.44
N ASN A 74 2.09 15.66 0.03
CA ASN A 74 3.05 16.73 0.34
C ASN A 74 3.23 17.02 1.85
N ARG A 75 2.35 16.48 2.70
CA ARG A 75 2.33 16.69 4.15
C ARG A 75 2.58 15.39 4.94
N LEU A 76 3.00 14.31 4.27
CA LEU A 76 3.49 13.07 4.89
C LEU A 76 4.87 13.29 5.53
N LYS A 77 4.96 14.19 6.51
CA LYS A 77 6.19 14.46 7.29
C LYS A 77 6.20 13.76 8.65
N VAL A 78 5.07 13.18 9.07
CA VAL A 78 4.90 12.60 10.42
C VAL A 78 4.41 11.16 10.30
N PHE A 79 5.33 10.20 10.39
CA PHE A 79 5.00 8.77 10.35
C PHE A 79 3.91 8.40 11.39
N LYS A 80 3.11 7.36 11.09
CA LYS A 80 2.00 6.81 11.92
C LYS A 80 0.63 7.45 11.68
N HIS A 81 0.25 7.50 10.43
CA HIS A 81 -1.08 7.88 9.98
C HIS A 81 -2.05 6.69 10.04
N ARG A 82 -3.36 6.97 10.18
CA ARG A 82 -4.38 5.94 10.01
C ARG A 82 -4.42 5.51 8.53
N PRO A 83 -4.57 4.21 8.22
CA PRO A 83 -4.62 3.77 6.82
C PRO A 83 -5.72 4.46 6.01
N THR A 84 -6.91 4.68 6.58
CA THR A 84 -8.00 5.45 5.94
C THR A 84 -7.55 6.85 5.50
N SER A 85 -6.82 7.57 6.34
CA SER A 85 -6.28 8.90 6.00
C SER A 85 -5.20 8.83 4.92
N LEU A 86 -4.42 7.75 4.89
CA LEU A 86 -3.42 7.52 3.84
C LEU A 86 -4.07 7.24 2.49
N VAL A 87 -5.09 6.38 2.45
CA VAL A 87 -5.91 6.15 1.26
C VAL A 87 -6.51 7.47 0.79
N GLY A 88 -7.12 8.24 1.69
CA GLY A 88 -7.68 9.56 1.34
C GLY A 88 -6.65 10.56 0.82
N ALA A 89 -5.40 10.51 1.30
CA ALA A 89 -4.32 11.36 0.81
C ALA A 89 -3.86 10.96 -0.60
N VAL A 90 -3.78 9.66 -0.89
CA VAL A 90 -3.50 9.16 -2.24
C VAL A 90 -4.67 9.49 -3.17
N TRP A 91 -5.90 9.18 -2.78
CA TRP A 91 -7.10 9.49 -3.55
C TRP A 91 -7.15 10.96 -3.97
N LYS A 92 -6.90 11.91 -3.05
CA LYS A 92 -6.83 13.36 -3.38
C LYS A 92 -5.75 13.70 -4.41
N HIS A 93 -4.66 12.94 -4.45
CA HIS A 93 -3.57 13.11 -5.41
C HIS A 93 -3.89 12.49 -6.78
N ILE A 94 -4.56 11.34 -6.81
CA ILE A 94 -4.88 10.61 -8.04
C ILE A 94 -6.30 10.86 -8.55
N ASN A 95 -7.06 11.73 -7.86
CA ASN A 95 -8.48 11.94 -8.13
C ASN A 95 -8.70 12.30 -9.61
N PRO A 96 -9.56 11.55 -10.32
CA PRO A 96 -9.81 11.76 -11.73
C PRO A 96 -10.32 13.16 -12.11
N ASP A 97 -10.97 13.86 -11.19
CA ASP A 97 -11.58 15.19 -11.42
C ASP A 97 -10.60 16.34 -11.10
N SER A 98 -9.46 16.01 -10.52
CA SER A 98 -8.41 16.97 -10.17
C SER A 98 -7.45 17.20 -11.34
N GLN A 99 -6.89 18.42 -11.41
CA GLN A 99 -5.82 18.68 -12.36
C GLN A 99 -4.56 17.89 -11.97
N LEU A 100 -3.98 17.19 -12.94
CA LEU A 100 -2.69 16.49 -12.76
C LEU A 100 -1.64 17.47 -12.24
N SER A 101 -0.95 17.05 -11.18
CA SER A 101 0.20 17.78 -10.66
C SER A 101 1.34 17.84 -11.69
N PRO A 102 2.26 18.82 -11.59
CA PRO A 102 3.45 18.86 -12.45
C PRO A 102 4.23 17.54 -12.45
N LEU A 103 4.36 16.90 -11.28
CA LEU A 103 5.06 15.63 -11.11
C LEU A 103 4.37 14.49 -11.87
N GLN A 104 3.03 14.38 -11.76
CA GLN A 104 2.26 13.39 -12.52
C GLN A 104 2.36 13.61 -14.04
N LYS A 105 2.30 14.88 -14.49
CA LYS A 105 2.47 15.21 -15.92
C LYS A 105 3.84 14.76 -16.43
N GLU A 106 4.90 15.02 -15.66
CA GLU A 106 6.24 14.58 -15.99
C GLU A 106 6.34 13.05 -16.02
N ALA A 107 5.76 12.35 -15.04
CA ALA A 107 5.71 10.89 -15.00
C ALA A 107 4.98 10.29 -16.21
N ILE A 108 3.87 10.90 -16.65
CA ILE A 108 3.12 10.47 -17.84
C ILE A 108 3.95 10.69 -19.11
N VAL A 109 4.67 11.81 -19.21
CA VAL A 109 5.60 12.04 -20.34
C VAL A 109 6.69 10.97 -20.35
N LYS A 110 7.32 10.71 -19.19
CA LYS A 110 8.31 9.63 -19.04
C LYS A 110 7.72 8.28 -19.44
N TRP A 111 6.50 7.96 -19.01
CA TRP A 111 5.79 6.74 -19.39
C TRP A 111 5.63 6.62 -20.92
N LYS A 112 5.12 7.66 -21.57
CA LYS A 112 4.83 7.67 -23.02
C LYS A 112 6.07 7.59 -23.90
N VAL A 113 7.20 8.13 -23.43
CA VAL A 113 8.48 8.09 -24.15
C VAL A 113 9.11 6.69 -24.08
N VAL A 114 8.79 5.90 -23.06
CA VAL A 114 9.44 4.60 -22.83
C VAL A 114 8.73 3.52 -23.65
N ASP A 115 9.21 3.30 -24.87
CA ASP A 115 8.70 2.30 -25.80
C ASP A 115 9.17 0.86 -25.50
N ILE A 116 9.45 0.55 -24.23
CA ILE A 116 9.92 -0.77 -23.80
C ILE A 116 8.84 -1.84 -24.03
N LEU A 117 7.56 -1.44 -24.02
CA LEU A 117 6.45 -2.35 -24.30
C LEU A 117 6.39 -2.82 -25.76
N ASN A 118 6.89 -2.02 -26.72
CA ASN A 118 6.86 -2.38 -28.14
C ASN A 118 8.26 -2.66 -28.72
N THR A 119 9.32 -2.64 -27.90
CA THR A 119 10.68 -2.92 -28.40
C THR A 119 11.15 -4.35 -28.09
N PRO A 120 11.08 -5.30 -29.05
CA PRO A 120 11.40 -6.71 -28.80
C PRO A 120 12.88 -6.99 -28.51
N ASN A 121 13.81 -6.16 -28.99
CA ASN A 121 15.25 -6.46 -28.96
C ASN A 121 16.02 -5.84 -27.77
N HIS A 122 15.54 -4.76 -27.16
CA HIS A 122 16.23 -4.11 -26.03
C HIS A 122 16.00 -4.82 -24.69
N LEU A 123 14.94 -5.62 -24.57
CA LEU A 123 14.60 -6.37 -23.35
C LEU A 123 15.62 -7.46 -22.99
N ARG A 124 16.44 -7.89 -23.96
CA ARG A 124 17.52 -8.86 -23.71
C ARG A 124 18.80 -8.23 -23.16
N LEU A 125 18.97 -6.92 -23.30
CA LEU A 125 20.21 -6.21 -22.94
C LEU A 125 20.10 -5.50 -21.58
N VAL A 126 18.88 -5.22 -21.12
CA VAL A 126 18.62 -4.54 -19.86
C VAL A 126 18.04 -5.54 -18.86
N SER A 127 18.61 -5.59 -17.67
CA SER A 127 18.12 -6.49 -16.62
C SER A 127 16.69 -6.12 -16.21
N THR A 128 15.87 -7.12 -15.89
CA THR A 128 14.51 -6.92 -15.36
C THR A 128 14.50 -5.98 -14.16
N LYS A 129 15.50 -6.08 -13.28
CA LYS A 129 15.67 -5.18 -12.14
C LYS A 129 15.75 -3.71 -12.57
N THR A 130 16.60 -3.38 -13.53
CA THR A 130 16.78 -2.01 -14.03
C THR A 130 15.49 -1.47 -14.66
N ILE A 131 14.73 -2.32 -15.35
CA ILE A 131 13.42 -1.96 -15.89
C ILE A 131 12.47 -1.61 -14.74
N LEU A 132 12.36 -2.48 -13.74
CA LEU A 132 11.48 -2.26 -12.59
C LEU A 132 11.87 -1.04 -11.77
N GLU A 133 13.17 -0.76 -11.56
CA GLU A 133 13.65 0.45 -10.89
C GLU A 133 13.21 1.72 -11.62
N LYS A 134 13.33 1.73 -12.95
CA LYS A 134 12.88 2.87 -13.76
C LYS A 134 11.38 3.10 -13.62
N TYR A 135 10.57 2.05 -13.72
CA TYR A 135 9.12 2.16 -13.62
C TYR A 135 8.64 2.40 -12.19
N PHE A 136 9.38 1.95 -11.17
CA PHE A 136 9.11 2.28 -9.77
C PHE A 136 9.07 3.79 -9.57
N HIS A 137 10.06 4.54 -10.06
CA HIS A 137 10.06 6.00 -9.93
C HIS A 137 8.90 6.66 -10.69
N ILE A 138 8.58 6.15 -11.89
CA ILE A 138 7.42 6.65 -12.66
C ILE A 138 6.12 6.44 -11.87
N PHE A 139 5.93 5.25 -11.28
CA PHE A 139 4.73 4.94 -10.51
C PHE A 139 4.68 5.64 -9.15
N ASP A 140 5.84 5.88 -8.52
CA ASP A 140 5.94 6.66 -7.28
C ASP A 140 5.49 8.11 -7.53
N ASP A 141 6.03 8.73 -8.58
CA ASP A 141 5.65 10.08 -9.01
C ASP A 141 4.16 10.17 -9.40
N LEU A 142 3.64 9.13 -10.07
CA LEU A 142 2.28 9.13 -10.61
C LEU A 142 1.20 8.88 -9.55
N PHE A 143 1.43 7.92 -8.65
CA PHE A 143 0.43 7.44 -7.70
C PHE A 143 0.70 7.85 -6.25
N PHE A 144 1.96 8.00 -5.87
CA PHE A 144 2.38 8.23 -4.49
C PHE A 144 3.10 9.59 -4.30
N GLY A 145 3.08 10.46 -5.31
CA GLY A 145 3.64 11.81 -5.24
C GLY A 145 5.14 11.85 -4.93
N GLY A 146 5.91 10.84 -5.35
CA GLY A 146 7.35 10.75 -5.12
C GLY A 146 7.73 10.47 -3.66
N THR A 147 6.79 9.96 -2.85
CA THR A 147 6.99 9.78 -1.41
C THR A 147 7.74 8.51 -1.07
N LEU A 148 7.78 7.51 -1.96
CA LEU A 148 8.39 6.21 -1.68
C LEU A 148 9.89 6.16 -1.98
N THR A 149 10.40 6.98 -2.90
CA THR A 149 11.78 6.89 -3.43
C THR A 149 12.88 6.84 -2.36
N GLU A 150 12.75 7.59 -1.26
CA GLU A 150 13.75 7.63 -0.17
C GLU A 150 13.61 6.46 0.82
N TYR A 151 12.51 5.71 0.74
CA TYR A 151 12.10 4.72 1.74
C TYR A 151 11.98 3.29 1.20
N ILE A 152 12.32 3.06 -0.08
CA ILE A 152 12.21 1.75 -0.72
C ILE A 152 13.56 1.22 -1.16
N ILE A 153 13.78 -0.07 -0.90
CA ILE A 153 14.81 -0.88 -1.55
C ILE A 153 14.10 -1.83 -2.50
N LEU A 154 14.40 -1.74 -3.80
CA LEU A 154 13.85 -2.66 -4.80
C LEU A 154 14.85 -3.76 -5.15
N THR A 155 14.41 -5.01 -5.04
CA THR A 155 15.20 -6.19 -5.37
C THR A 155 14.43 -7.12 -6.31
N THR A 156 15.17 -7.89 -7.10
CA THR A 156 14.64 -9.01 -7.89
C THR A 156 15.27 -10.29 -7.38
N SER A 157 14.52 -11.39 -7.36
CA SER A 157 15.01 -12.70 -6.92
C SER A 157 14.36 -13.81 -7.73
N LEU A 158 14.99 -14.97 -7.78
CA LEU A 158 14.34 -16.16 -8.31
C LEU A 158 13.21 -16.59 -7.35
N PRO A 159 12.09 -17.13 -7.86
CA PRO A 159 11.07 -17.79 -7.04
C PRO A 159 11.71 -19.05 -6.44
N GLY A 160 12.30 -18.92 -5.25
CA GLY A 160 12.87 -20.05 -4.50
C GLY A 160 11.77 -20.84 -3.80
N ASN A 161 11.98 -21.17 -2.51
CA ASN A 161 10.97 -21.78 -1.64
C ASN A 161 9.88 -20.78 -1.18
N THR A 162 9.59 -19.76 -1.97
CA THR A 162 8.49 -18.82 -1.69
C THR A 162 7.16 -19.55 -1.75
N LEU A 163 6.16 -19.04 -1.02
CA LEU A 163 4.79 -19.56 -1.08
C LEU A 163 4.34 -19.70 -2.55
N PRO A 164 3.79 -20.85 -2.98
CA PRO A 164 3.28 -21.03 -4.32
C PRO A 164 2.33 -19.88 -4.70
N GLY A 165 2.56 -19.26 -5.86
CA GLY A 165 1.77 -18.12 -6.34
C GLY A 165 2.22 -16.73 -5.88
N CYS A 166 3.17 -16.63 -4.94
CA CYS A 166 3.77 -15.35 -4.55
C CYS A 166 4.71 -14.81 -5.64
N GLN A 167 4.32 -13.70 -6.28
CA GLN A 167 5.10 -13.08 -7.38
C GLN A 167 5.83 -11.80 -6.95
N GLY A 168 5.49 -11.28 -5.78
CA GLY A 168 6.13 -10.13 -5.15
C GLY A 168 5.94 -10.17 -3.64
N HIS A 169 6.79 -9.45 -2.92
CA HIS A 169 6.65 -9.27 -1.48
C HIS A 169 7.28 -7.95 -1.01
N ALA A 170 6.53 -7.17 -0.25
CA ALA A 170 7.02 -6.05 0.52
C ALA A 170 7.29 -6.45 1.99
N SER A 171 8.49 -6.20 2.49
CA SER A 171 8.86 -6.43 3.89
C SER A 171 9.17 -5.12 4.60
N GLN A 172 8.68 -4.97 5.84
CA GLN A 172 8.97 -3.79 6.66
C GLN A 172 10.29 -3.99 7.42
N GLU A 173 11.28 -3.15 7.13
CA GLU A 173 12.62 -3.19 7.75
C GLU A 173 12.86 -2.04 8.75
N SER A 174 11.79 -1.34 9.11
CA SER A 174 11.87 -0.11 9.91
C SER A 174 12.55 -0.34 11.26
N LYS A 175 13.67 0.36 11.50
CA LYS A 175 14.43 0.30 12.77
C LYS A 175 14.21 1.57 13.58
N ALA A 176 13.80 1.39 14.84
CA ALA A 176 13.83 2.47 15.85
C ALA A 176 15.19 2.44 16.55
N VAL A 177 16.02 3.45 16.31
CA VAL A 177 17.30 3.62 17.00
C VAL A 177 17.09 4.51 18.20
N TYR A 178 17.19 3.94 19.39
CA TYR A 178 17.14 4.66 20.66
C TYR A 178 18.57 5.04 21.07
N ARG A 179 18.85 6.34 21.19
CA ARG A 179 20.11 6.85 21.75
C ARG A 179 19.80 7.57 23.06
N ARG A 180 20.54 7.23 24.12
CA ARG A 180 20.49 7.98 25.38
C ARG A 180 21.29 9.28 25.18
N GLY A 181 20.58 10.41 25.15
CA GLY A 181 21.18 11.74 25.05
C GLY A 181 21.71 12.22 26.40
N ARG A 182 22.39 13.38 26.40
CA ARG A 182 22.76 14.10 27.64
C ARG A 182 21.46 14.44 28.41
N LYS A 183 21.46 14.26 29.74
CA LYS A 183 20.31 14.43 30.66
C LYS A 183 19.20 13.36 30.58
N ASP A 184 19.53 12.10 30.27
CA ASP A 184 18.57 10.98 30.24
C ASP A 184 17.39 11.13 29.26
N VAL A 185 17.54 11.99 28.26
CA VAL A 185 16.58 12.11 27.16
C VAL A 185 16.83 10.97 26.17
N ILE A 186 15.90 10.03 26.04
CA ILE A 186 15.96 8.99 25.01
C ILE A 186 15.58 9.64 23.67
N GLN A 187 16.57 9.85 22.80
CA GLN A 187 16.35 10.23 21.41
C GLN A 187 16.00 8.99 20.60
N CYS A 188 14.75 8.90 20.11
CA CYS A 188 14.34 7.88 19.16
C CYS A 188 14.47 8.44 17.74
N ARG A 189 15.35 7.86 16.92
CA ARG A 189 15.35 8.09 15.47
C ARG A 189 14.70 6.89 14.79
N PHE A 190 13.52 7.11 14.22
CA PHE A 190 12.84 6.11 13.41
C PHE A 190 13.18 6.36 11.95
N ARG A 191 13.74 5.35 11.27
CA ARG A 191 14.00 5.39 9.83
C ARG A 191 13.13 4.34 9.17
N PRO A 192 12.00 4.72 8.54
CA PRO A 192 11.13 3.75 7.90
C PRO A 192 11.82 3.11 6.70
N MET A 193 12.04 1.81 6.86
CA MET A 193 12.46 0.76 5.95
C MET A 193 11.33 0.01 5.23
N SER A 194 11.25 -0.04 3.90
CA SER A 194 10.54 -1.15 3.24
C SER A 194 11.33 -1.69 2.05
N THR A 195 11.41 -3.01 1.93
CA THR A 195 12.05 -3.69 0.81
C THR A 195 10.98 -4.35 -0.05
N ILE A 196 10.95 -4.03 -1.34
CA ILE A 196 10.09 -4.69 -2.33
C ILE A 196 10.95 -5.72 -3.06
N THR A 197 10.56 -6.98 -2.99
CA THR A 197 11.18 -8.08 -3.73
C THR A 197 10.21 -8.57 -4.80
N ILE A 198 10.63 -8.55 -6.07
CA ILE A 198 9.85 -9.10 -7.19
C ILE A 198 10.48 -10.42 -7.63
N PHE A 199 9.68 -11.49 -7.66
CA PHE A 199 10.16 -12.81 -8.04
C PHE A 199 10.06 -13.00 -9.56
N VAL A 200 11.21 -13.09 -10.21
CA VAL A 200 11.34 -13.23 -11.66
C VAL A 200 11.95 -14.59 -11.94
N GLY A 201 11.12 -15.53 -12.41
CA GLY A 201 11.55 -16.89 -12.74
C GLY A 201 11.74 -17.10 -14.25
N PRO A 202 12.25 -18.29 -14.66
CA PRO A 202 12.42 -18.64 -16.07
C PRO A 202 11.13 -18.56 -16.88
N GLU A 203 9.97 -18.77 -16.24
CA GLU A 203 8.64 -18.68 -16.87
C GLU A 203 8.26 -17.25 -17.28
N VAL A 204 8.85 -16.25 -16.62
CA VAL A 204 8.64 -14.82 -16.89
C VAL A 204 9.60 -14.32 -17.98
N GLU A 205 10.70 -15.02 -18.21
CA GLU A 205 11.64 -14.71 -19.28
C GLU A 205 11.36 -15.55 -20.54
N PRO A 206 11.60 -15.02 -21.76
CA PRO A 206 11.94 -13.65 -22.08
C PRO A 206 10.78 -12.68 -21.78
N LEU A 207 11.11 -11.44 -21.40
CA LEU A 207 10.11 -10.41 -21.20
C LEU A 207 9.46 -10.04 -22.55
N ASN A 208 8.14 -9.91 -22.53
CA ASN A 208 7.35 -9.30 -23.59
C ASN A 208 6.44 -8.24 -22.98
N GLY A 209 5.72 -7.48 -23.81
CA GLY A 209 4.84 -6.41 -23.34
C GLY A 209 3.79 -6.86 -22.32
N GLU A 210 3.20 -8.05 -22.48
CA GLU A 210 2.20 -8.58 -21.55
C GLU A 210 2.80 -8.98 -20.21
N ARG A 211 3.95 -9.66 -20.22
CA ARG A 211 4.68 -10.06 -19.01
C ARG A 211 5.19 -8.83 -18.24
N LEU A 212 5.60 -7.78 -18.94
CA LEU A 212 5.94 -6.49 -18.33
C LEU A 212 4.74 -5.82 -17.67
N LYS A 213 3.58 -5.77 -18.35
CA LYS A 213 2.35 -5.23 -17.75
C LYS A 213 1.98 -5.99 -16.48
N LYS A 214 2.14 -7.32 -16.47
CA LYS A 214 1.97 -8.15 -15.26
C LYS A 214 2.95 -7.76 -14.16
N LEU A 215 4.24 -7.61 -14.48
CA LEU A 215 5.25 -7.17 -13.52
C LEU A 215 4.98 -5.75 -12.98
N PHE A 216 4.46 -4.83 -13.79
CA PHE A 216 4.05 -3.50 -13.33
C PHE A 216 2.90 -3.60 -12.33
N GLY A 217 1.91 -4.46 -12.61
CA GLY A 217 0.82 -4.74 -11.67
C GLY A 217 1.33 -5.25 -10.32
N ILE A 218 2.28 -6.21 -10.34
CA ILE A 218 2.92 -6.74 -9.12
C ILE A 218 3.72 -5.65 -8.42
N LEU A 219 4.52 -4.87 -9.15
CA LEU A 219 5.31 -3.78 -8.58
C LEU A 219 4.43 -2.78 -7.83
N VAL A 220 3.34 -2.32 -8.45
CA VAL A 220 2.44 -1.34 -7.83
C VAL A 220 1.64 -1.96 -6.68
N HIS A 221 1.31 -3.25 -6.74
CA HIS A 221 0.77 -4.00 -5.61
C HIS A 221 1.72 -3.93 -4.40
N GLU A 222 2.99 -4.24 -4.58
CA GLU A 222 3.96 -4.19 -3.48
C GLU A 222 4.26 -2.75 -3.02
N MET A 223 4.18 -1.76 -3.92
CA MET A 223 4.28 -0.35 -3.54
C MET A 223 3.14 0.09 -2.61
N CYS A 224 1.92 -0.45 -2.80
CA CYS A 224 0.81 -0.20 -1.87
C CYS A 224 1.13 -0.72 -0.47
N HIS A 225 1.62 -1.96 -0.36
CA HIS A 225 2.06 -2.51 0.93
C HIS A 225 3.16 -1.67 1.56
N ALA A 226 4.16 -1.31 0.77
CA ALA A 226 5.30 -0.53 1.24
C ALA A 226 4.88 0.88 1.72
N PHE A 227 3.96 1.54 1.02
CA PHE A 227 3.36 2.81 1.44
C PHE A 227 2.74 2.71 2.84
N PHE A 228 1.96 1.65 3.09
CA PHE A 228 1.44 1.41 4.43
C PHE A 228 2.55 1.05 5.43
N HIS A 229 3.56 0.26 5.09
CA HIS A 229 4.68 -0.03 5.99
C HIS A 229 5.44 1.22 6.46
N ILE A 230 5.60 2.21 5.57
CA ILE A 230 6.33 3.45 5.84
C ILE A 230 5.48 4.43 6.66
N TYR A 231 4.22 4.63 6.25
CA TYR A 231 3.42 5.75 6.73
C TYR A 231 2.33 5.36 7.73
N SER A 232 1.87 4.11 7.73
CA SER A 232 0.78 3.70 8.60
C SER A 232 1.22 3.51 10.05
N CYS A 233 0.28 3.71 10.97
CA CYS A 233 0.47 3.34 12.36
C CYS A 233 0.13 1.87 12.56
N VAL A 234 1.13 1.07 12.95
CA VAL A 234 0.99 -0.34 13.32
C VAL A 234 0.67 -0.56 14.81
N GLY A 235 0.40 0.51 15.55
CA GLY A 235 0.05 0.45 16.98
C GLY A 235 -1.43 0.12 17.19
N ARG A 236 -1.77 -0.49 18.33
CA ARG A 236 -3.18 -0.80 18.71
C ARG A 236 -4.11 0.42 18.70
N CYS A 237 -3.55 1.63 18.83
CA CYS A 237 -4.31 2.88 18.74
C CYS A 237 -4.93 3.12 17.35
N CYS A 238 -4.45 2.44 16.31
CA CYS A 238 -4.95 2.48 14.94
C CYS A 238 -5.64 1.19 14.49
N ASN A 239 -6.11 0.36 15.43
CA ASN A 239 -6.92 -0.83 15.11
C ASN A 239 -8.17 -0.55 14.25
N HIS A 240 -8.55 0.72 14.09
CA HIS A 240 -9.55 1.17 13.13
C HIS A 240 -8.89 1.43 11.77
N GLY A 241 -9.11 0.50 10.83
CA GLY A 241 -8.61 0.56 9.45
C GLY A 241 -7.25 -0.10 9.23
N SER A 242 -6.70 -0.89 10.17
CA SER A 242 -5.44 -1.62 9.93
C SER A 242 -5.57 -2.54 8.71
N LEU A 243 -4.45 -2.78 8.00
CA LEU A 243 -4.36 -3.77 6.92
C LEU A 243 -4.91 -5.15 7.33
N GLU A 244 -4.89 -5.43 8.64
CA GLU A 244 -5.33 -6.66 9.30
C GLU A 244 -6.86 -6.73 9.52
N GLN A 245 -7.62 -5.68 9.19
CA GLN A 245 -9.08 -5.70 9.32
C GLN A 245 -9.76 -6.62 8.32
N LEU A 246 -9.10 -7.08 7.25
CA LEU A 246 -9.49 -8.29 6.50
C LEU A 246 -8.29 -9.23 6.44
N GLY A 247 -8.47 -10.38 7.07
CA GLY A 247 -7.53 -11.49 7.17
C GLY A 247 -6.10 -11.17 7.63
N THR A 248 -5.25 -12.17 7.46
CA THR A 248 -3.87 -12.19 7.97
C THR A 248 -2.83 -11.73 6.95
N GLN A 249 -3.22 -11.59 5.68
CA GLN A 249 -2.29 -11.34 4.57
C GLN A 249 -2.15 -9.85 4.23
N ARG A 250 -2.81 -8.96 4.99
CA ARG A 250 -2.70 -7.50 4.92
C ARG A 250 -3.30 -6.86 3.65
N HIS A 251 -4.25 -7.51 2.99
CA HIS A 251 -5.02 -6.98 1.86
C HIS A 251 -6.43 -6.52 2.29
N GLY A 252 -6.50 -5.92 3.48
CA GLY A 252 -7.69 -5.30 4.07
C GLY A 252 -8.46 -4.33 3.17
N VAL A 253 -9.61 -3.85 3.66
CA VAL A 253 -10.46 -2.88 2.96
C VAL A 253 -9.65 -1.70 2.43
N MET A 254 -8.73 -1.17 3.25
CA MET A 254 -7.91 0.00 2.88
C MET A 254 -6.90 -0.30 1.77
N PHE A 255 -6.39 -1.53 1.70
CA PHE A 255 -5.58 -1.96 0.58
C PHE A 255 -6.41 -2.04 -0.70
N GLN A 256 -7.61 -2.63 -0.62
CA GLN A 256 -8.50 -2.78 -1.77
C GLN A 256 -8.97 -1.43 -2.31
N GLU A 257 -9.32 -0.47 -1.45
CA GLU A 257 -9.66 0.90 -1.85
C GLU A 257 -8.48 1.58 -2.56
N LEU A 258 -7.29 1.59 -1.94
CA LEU A 258 -6.09 2.20 -2.53
C LEU A 258 -5.78 1.61 -3.91
N ALA A 259 -5.77 0.28 -3.98
CA ALA A 259 -5.44 -0.45 -5.20
C ALA A 259 -6.50 -0.23 -6.29
N PHE A 260 -7.78 -0.15 -5.92
CA PHE A 260 -8.86 0.15 -6.86
C PHE A 260 -8.72 1.56 -7.45
N ASP A 261 -8.49 2.57 -6.62
CA ASP A 261 -8.33 3.95 -7.08
C ASP A 261 -7.13 4.10 -8.04
N ILE A 262 -6.01 3.45 -7.73
CA ILE A 262 -4.82 3.42 -8.60
C ILE A 262 -5.14 2.75 -9.94
N GLN A 263 -5.86 1.62 -9.92
CA GLN A 263 -6.27 0.94 -11.15
C GLN A 263 -7.18 1.80 -12.02
N LEU A 264 -8.17 2.48 -11.42
CA LEU A 264 -9.04 3.39 -12.15
C LEU A 264 -8.26 4.53 -12.80
N MET A 265 -7.27 5.11 -12.11
CA MET A 265 -6.41 6.13 -12.70
C MET A 265 -5.55 5.55 -13.83
N ALA A 266 -4.97 4.37 -13.64
CA ALA A 266 -4.12 3.71 -14.62
C ALA A 266 -4.86 3.39 -15.94
N GLU A 267 -6.11 2.94 -15.87
CA GLU A 267 -6.91 2.57 -17.04
C GLU A 267 -7.21 3.75 -17.98
N LYS A 268 -7.15 4.99 -17.48
CA LYS A 268 -7.36 6.18 -18.30
C LYS A 268 -6.34 6.27 -19.45
N LYS A 269 -6.86 6.47 -20.67
CA LYS A 269 -6.08 6.50 -21.92
C LYS A 269 -4.94 7.53 -21.93
N ASP A 270 -5.15 8.66 -21.27
CA ASP A 270 -4.18 9.75 -21.19
C ASP A 270 -3.09 9.54 -20.12
N ILE A 271 -3.31 8.58 -19.20
CA ILE A 271 -2.41 8.22 -18.10
C ILE A 271 -1.52 7.02 -18.49
N LEU A 272 -1.97 5.78 -18.24
CA LEU A 272 -1.27 4.57 -18.69
C LEU A 272 -1.99 3.90 -19.86
N GLY A 273 -3.33 3.99 -19.90
CA GLY A 273 -4.16 3.46 -20.99
C GLY A 273 -4.29 1.95 -21.02
N PHE A 274 -4.07 1.27 -19.90
CA PHE A 274 -4.31 -0.16 -19.75
C PHE A 274 -4.70 -0.52 -18.32
N ASN A 275 -5.36 -1.67 -18.16
CA ASN A 275 -5.66 -2.21 -16.84
C ASN A 275 -4.38 -2.70 -16.15
N LEU A 276 -3.94 -1.94 -15.16
CA LEU A 276 -2.83 -2.30 -14.29
C LEU A 276 -3.28 -3.39 -13.32
N ASN A 277 -3.31 -4.64 -13.76
CA ASN A 277 -3.81 -5.74 -12.94
C ASN A 277 -2.90 -6.01 -11.73
N MET A 278 -3.31 -5.56 -10.54
CA MET A 278 -2.59 -5.73 -9.28
C MET A 278 -3.00 -7.00 -8.52
N GLY A 279 -3.73 -7.94 -9.15
CA GLY A 279 -4.14 -9.19 -8.51
C GLY A 279 -5.18 -9.03 -7.40
N ARG A 280 -5.84 -7.86 -7.28
CA ARG A 280 -6.75 -7.50 -6.18
C ARG A 280 -7.79 -8.57 -5.83
N TYR A 281 -8.39 -9.19 -6.85
CA TYR A 281 -9.40 -10.24 -6.69
C TYR A 281 -8.85 -11.43 -5.91
N TYR A 282 -7.70 -11.97 -6.33
CA TYR A 282 -7.07 -13.11 -5.67
C TYR A 282 -6.55 -12.76 -4.28
N SER A 283 -6.02 -11.53 -4.11
CA SER A 283 -5.63 -11.03 -2.80
C SER A 283 -6.81 -10.96 -1.83
N LEU A 284 -7.97 -10.45 -2.29
CA LEU A 284 -9.18 -10.43 -1.48
C LEU A 284 -9.67 -11.85 -1.17
N LEU A 285 -9.69 -12.74 -2.18
CA LEU A 285 -10.09 -14.13 -2.02
C LEU A 285 -9.34 -14.80 -0.86
N HIS A 286 -8.01 -14.65 -0.84
CA HIS A 286 -7.16 -15.18 0.23
C HIS A 286 -7.52 -14.61 1.61
N GLU A 287 -7.85 -13.32 1.73
CA GLU A 287 -8.27 -12.74 3.02
C GLU A 287 -9.64 -13.24 3.49
N LEU A 288 -10.56 -13.48 2.55
CA LEU A 288 -11.92 -13.90 2.86
C LEU A 288 -11.99 -15.38 3.23
N CYS A 289 -11.06 -16.22 2.76
CA CYS A 289 -10.91 -17.60 3.23
C CYS A 289 -10.72 -17.69 4.76
N ASP A 290 -10.03 -16.72 5.36
CA ASP A 290 -9.80 -16.64 6.81
C ASP A 290 -10.99 -16.02 7.58
N LYS A 291 -12.07 -15.59 6.88
CA LYS A 291 -13.16 -14.79 7.44
C LYS A 291 -14.55 -15.26 6.99
N PRO A 292 -15.09 -16.37 7.51
CA PRO A 292 -16.33 -16.97 7.02
C PRO A 292 -17.58 -16.10 7.16
N ASP A 293 -17.56 -15.08 8.03
CA ASP A 293 -18.67 -14.17 8.30
C ASP A 293 -18.61 -12.84 7.52
N TRP A 294 -17.69 -12.70 6.57
CA TRP A 294 -17.46 -11.45 5.83
C TRP A 294 -18.69 -10.90 5.09
N LYS A 295 -19.65 -11.78 4.77
CA LYS A 295 -20.83 -11.45 3.97
C LYS A 295 -21.66 -10.36 4.63
N GLY A 296 -21.97 -9.30 3.88
CA GLY A 296 -22.72 -8.15 4.37
C GLY A 296 -21.94 -7.24 5.31
N GLN A 297 -20.69 -7.57 5.65
CA GLN A 297 -19.78 -6.66 6.34
C GLN A 297 -19.01 -5.77 5.37
N ILE A 298 -18.86 -6.18 4.10
CA ILE A 298 -18.07 -5.47 3.10
C ILE A 298 -18.86 -5.42 1.80
N ASP A 299 -18.92 -4.25 1.18
CA ASP A 299 -19.43 -4.11 -0.19
C ASP A 299 -18.30 -4.34 -1.19
N VAL A 300 -18.16 -5.59 -1.64
CA VAL A 300 -17.16 -5.97 -2.65
C VAL A 300 -17.53 -5.51 -4.07
N SER A 301 -18.82 -5.21 -4.31
CA SER A 301 -19.30 -4.76 -5.62
C SER A 301 -18.78 -3.36 -5.97
N ARG A 302 -18.56 -2.54 -4.94
CA ARG A 302 -17.87 -1.24 -5.03
C ARG A 302 -16.51 -1.32 -5.74
N TRP A 303 -15.80 -2.43 -5.60
CA TRP A 303 -14.49 -2.67 -6.20
C TRP A 303 -14.54 -3.31 -7.59
N GLY A 304 -15.75 -3.47 -8.13
CA GLY A 304 -16.04 -4.15 -9.39
C GLY A 304 -16.02 -5.68 -9.26
N PHE A 305 -16.13 -6.24 -8.06
CA PHE A 305 -16.16 -7.69 -7.86
C PHE A 305 -17.59 -8.23 -7.81
N ASP A 306 -17.79 -9.41 -8.39
CA ASP A 306 -19.02 -10.17 -8.26
C ASP A 306 -19.00 -10.95 -6.94
N GLU A 307 -19.90 -10.59 -6.01
CA GLU A 307 -20.00 -11.23 -4.70
C GLU A 307 -20.32 -12.73 -4.82
N GLY A 308 -21.21 -13.10 -5.73
CA GLY A 308 -21.59 -14.50 -5.95
C GLY A 308 -20.43 -15.35 -6.47
N LYS A 309 -19.58 -14.77 -7.32
CA LYS A 309 -18.34 -15.39 -7.81
C LYS A 309 -17.34 -15.56 -6.67
N LEU A 310 -17.12 -14.54 -5.84
CA LEU A 310 -16.25 -14.65 -4.65
C LEU A 310 -16.72 -15.77 -3.73
N ILE A 311 -18.03 -15.86 -3.44
CA ILE A 311 -18.59 -16.93 -2.60
C ILE A 311 -18.28 -18.32 -3.18
N ARG A 312 -18.48 -18.50 -4.49
CA ARG A 312 -18.19 -19.78 -5.15
C ARG A 312 -16.70 -20.10 -5.08
N ASP A 313 -15.84 -19.15 -5.41
CA ASP A 313 -14.39 -19.36 -5.49
C ASP A 313 -13.75 -19.61 -4.11
N ILE A 314 -14.31 -19.03 -3.03
CA ILE A 314 -13.91 -19.35 -1.65
C ILE A 314 -14.24 -20.81 -1.34
N GLY A 315 -15.45 -21.27 -1.69
CA GLY A 315 -15.90 -22.64 -1.43
C GLY A 315 -15.15 -23.72 -2.21
N PHE A 316 -14.45 -23.37 -3.29
CA PHE A 316 -13.54 -24.28 -4.02
C PHE A 316 -12.10 -24.25 -3.50
N SER A 317 -11.74 -23.29 -2.65
CA SER A 317 -10.38 -23.09 -2.15
C SER A 317 -10.14 -23.72 -0.77
N THR A 318 -11.17 -24.31 -0.16
CA THR A 318 -11.15 -25.06 1.10
C THR A 318 -11.17 -26.56 0.85
#